data_AF-U5BTK0-F1
#
_entry.id   AF-U5BTK0-F1
#
_cell.length_a   1.000
_cell.length_b   1.000
_cell.length_c   1.000
_cell.angle_alpha   90.00
_cell.angle_beta   90.00
_cell.angle_gamma   90.00
#
_symmetry.space_group_name_H-M   'P 1'
#
loop_
_entity.id
_entity.type
_entity.pdbx_description
1 polymer ?
#
loop_
_entity_poly.entity_id
_entity_poly.type
_entity_poly.pdbx_seq_one_letter_code
_entity_poly.pdbx_strand_id
1 'polypeptide(L)'
;MKITDKKLLSEYDAFCKNDLTKKIPKGNTKDWRLRVGDCIYDYSANSEPTIRKGVHNEGNRQRDLGGYNSLLSGHFYYFGVEARPLPTELKELIKKNQGHKKLEKPDLIQKFEKWIEQFEKNKLYADPQMRWLFDRDLSDGELSSCIKEKLANDEDENEETLC
;
A
#
# COMPACT_ATOMS: atom_id res chain seq x y z
N MET A 1 6.87 8.76 7.80
CA MET A 1 7.16 8.40 6.38
C MET A 1 7.03 9.66 5.55
N LYS A 2 7.81 9.84 4.49
CA LYS A 2 7.79 11.07 3.67
C LYS A 2 7.65 10.73 2.19
N ILE A 3 6.83 11.48 1.46
CA ILE A 3 6.79 11.38 0.00
C ILE A 3 8.10 11.97 -0.53
N THR A 4 8.85 11.19 -1.30
CA THR A 4 10.11 11.61 -1.91
C THR A 4 9.96 11.91 -3.39
N ASP A 5 8.93 11.37 -4.04
CA ASP A 5 8.62 11.62 -5.43
C ASP A 5 7.13 11.39 -5.70
N LYS A 6 6.61 12.00 -6.77
CA LYS A 6 5.24 11.81 -7.25
C LYS A 6 5.30 11.57 -8.75
N LYS A 7 4.53 10.61 -9.24
CA LYS A 7 4.42 10.30 -10.66
C LYS A 7 2.96 10.20 -11.05
N LEU A 8 2.61 10.63 -12.25
CA LEU A 8 1.33 10.23 -12.84
C LEU A 8 1.26 8.70 -12.92
N LEU A 9 0.07 8.13 -12.93
CA LEU A 9 -0.08 6.66 -12.99
C LEU A 9 0.63 6.04 -14.20
N SER A 10 0.59 6.70 -15.36
CA SER A 10 1.29 6.27 -16.58
C SER A 10 2.82 6.40 -16.47
N GLU A 11 3.32 7.46 -15.84
CA GLU A 11 4.74 7.64 -15.58
C GLU A 11 5.26 6.61 -14.56
N TYR A 12 4.43 6.25 -13.58
CA TYR A 12 4.74 5.18 -12.64
C TYR A 12 4.83 3.83 -13.35
N ASP A 13 3.92 3.53 -14.27
CA ASP A 13 4.00 2.34 -15.11
C ASP A 13 5.30 2.27 -15.92
N ALA A 14 5.67 3.37 -16.59
CA ALA A 14 6.93 3.47 -17.33
C ALA A 14 8.15 3.27 -16.41
N PHE A 15 8.14 3.90 -15.23
CA PHE A 15 9.20 3.75 -14.22
C PHE A 15 9.32 2.31 -13.70
N CYS A 16 8.20 1.62 -13.48
CA CYS A 16 8.24 0.22 -13.08
C CYS A 16 8.80 -0.71 -14.16
N LYS A 17 8.52 -0.43 -15.44
CA LYS A 17 9.08 -1.20 -16.56
C LYS A 17 10.60 -1.06 -16.67
N ASN A 18 11.14 0.11 -16.34
CA ASN A 18 12.57 0.40 -16.50
C ASN A 18 13.38 0.12 -15.23
N ASP A 19 12.90 0.58 -14.08
CA ASP A 19 13.70 0.69 -12.85
C ASP A 19 13.19 -0.22 -11.72
N LEU A 20 11.87 -0.45 -11.65
CA LEU A 20 11.23 -1.22 -10.57
C LEU A 20 10.47 -2.44 -11.08
N THR A 21 11.10 -3.27 -11.90
CA THR A 21 10.44 -4.42 -12.58
C THR A 21 9.81 -5.44 -11.62
N LYS A 22 10.27 -5.50 -10.36
CA LYS A 22 9.69 -6.34 -9.30
C LYS A 22 8.34 -5.83 -8.77
N LYS A 23 7.98 -4.57 -9.06
CA LYS A 23 6.69 -3.98 -8.71
C LYS A 23 5.58 -4.35 -9.70
N ILE A 24 5.93 -4.90 -10.86
CA ILE A 24 4.94 -5.45 -11.80
C ILE A 24 4.57 -6.87 -11.34
N PRO A 25 3.28 -7.15 -11.07
CA PRO A 25 2.86 -8.47 -10.61
C PRO A 25 3.09 -9.53 -11.70
N LYS A 26 3.58 -10.69 -11.27
CA LYS A 26 3.80 -11.89 -12.09
C LYS A 26 3.02 -13.04 -11.48
N GLY A 27 1.93 -13.46 -12.13
CA GLY A 27 1.06 -14.53 -11.60
C GLY A 27 1.72 -15.91 -11.58
N ASN A 28 2.48 -16.26 -12.61
CA ASN A 28 3.00 -17.62 -12.83
C ASN A 28 4.36 -17.86 -12.16
N THR A 29 4.51 -17.52 -10.88
CA THR A 29 5.76 -17.67 -10.13
C THR A 29 5.51 -18.22 -8.74
N LYS A 30 6.44 -19.08 -8.27
CA LYS A 30 6.44 -19.60 -6.89
C LYS A 30 6.82 -18.53 -5.87
N ASP A 31 7.54 -17.48 -6.28
CA ASP A 31 7.90 -16.39 -5.38
C ASP A 31 6.70 -15.47 -5.15
N TRP A 32 6.07 -15.59 -3.99
CA TRP A 32 4.91 -14.77 -3.62
C TRP A 32 5.17 -13.27 -3.73
N ARG A 33 6.42 -12.82 -3.50
CA ARG A 33 6.78 -11.39 -3.56
C ARG A 33 6.56 -10.79 -4.93
N LEU A 34 6.68 -11.61 -5.97
CA LEU A 34 6.48 -11.18 -7.35
C LEU A 34 5.00 -11.21 -7.76
N ARG A 35 4.13 -11.91 -7.03
CA ARG A 35 2.67 -11.95 -7.31
C ARG A 35 1.94 -10.70 -6.82
N VAL A 36 2.50 -9.99 -5.85
CA VAL A 36 1.85 -8.88 -5.13
C VAL A 36 2.43 -7.50 -5.46
N GLY A 37 2.97 -7.34 -6.67
CA GLY A 37 3.41 -6.04 -7.17
C GLY A 37 2.26 -5.02 -7.23
N ASP A 38 2.57 -3.75 -6.98
CA ASP A 38 1.60 -2.64 -6.94
C ASP A 38 1.45 -1.90 -8.28
N CYS A 39 2.30 -2.19 -9.27
CA CYS A 39 2.18 -1.65 -10.63
C CYS A 39 1.18 -2.47 -11.45
N ILE A 40 -0.09 -2.35 -11.09
CA ILE A 40 -1.18 -3.21 -11.58
C ILE A 40 -1.84 -2.73 -12.89
N TYR A 41 -1.53 -1.52 -13.38
CA TYR A 41 -2.11 -0.94 -14.61
C TYR A 41 -1.06 -0.76 -15.70
N ASP A 42 -1.35 -1.27 -16.90
CA ASP A 42 -0.49 -1.17 -18.08
C ASP A 42 -0.97 -0.11 -19.07
N TYR A 43 -0.14 0.92 -19.27
CA TYR A 43 -0.37 2.04 -20.18
C TYR A 43 0.35 1.89 -21.53
N SER A 44 0.83 0.69 -21.89
CA SER A 44 1.62 0.48 -23.12
C SER A 44 0.84 0.62 -24.42
N ALA A 45 -0.43 0.23 -24.43
CA ALA A 45 -1.23 0.20 -25.65
C ALA A 45 -1.92 1.55 -25.91
N ASN A 46 -2.67 2.04 -24.93
CA ASN A 46 -3.59 3.16 -25.09
C ASN A 46 -3.53 4.11 -23.87
N SER A 47 -4.18 5.27 -23.97
CA SER A 47 -4.40 6.18 -22.84
C SER A 47 -5.22 5.54 -21.72
N GLU A 48 -6.14 4.65 -22.08
CA GLU A 48 -6.87 3.82 -21.12
C GLU A 48 -6.03 2.58 -20.76
N PRO A 49 -5.65 2.39 -19.49
CA PRO A 49 -4.78 1.28 -19.11
C PRO A 49 -5.52 -0.05 -19.04
N THR A 50 -4.78 -1.14 -19.25
CA THR A 50 -5.29 -2.49 -19.00
C THR A 50 -4.88 -2.97 -17.62
N ILE A 51 -5.74 -3.72 -16.94
CA ILE A 51 -5.41 -4.29 -15.63
C ILE A 51 -4.55 -5.54 -15.82
N ARG A 52 -3.42 -5.61 -15.11
CA ARG A 52 -2.56 -6.79 -15.07
C ARG A 52 -3.17 -7.84 -14.15
N LYS A 53 -2.98 -9.12 -14.50
CA LYS A 53 -3.38 -10.23 -13.63
C LYS A 53 -2.69 -10.11 -12.27
N GLY A 54 -3.49 -10.02 -11.21
CA GLY A 54 -3.02 -9.78 -9.85
C GLY A 54 -4.18 -9.79 -8.86
N VAL A 55 -4.01 -9.09 -7.74
CA VAL A 55 -4.99 -9.09 -6.64
C VAL A 55 -6.16 -8.11 -6.83
N HIS A 56 -6.08 -7.26 -7.86
CA HIS A 56 -7.15 -6.35 -8.26
C HIS A 56 -7.90 -6.91 -9.47
N ASN A 57 -9.20 -6.61 -9.53
CA ASN A 57 -10.06 -6.89 -10.68
C ASN A 57 -10.79 -5.61 -11.13
N GLU A 58 -11.64 -5.74 -12.14
CA GLU A 58 -12.34 -4.60 -12.72
C GLU A 58 -13.24 -3.85 -11.71
N GLY A 59 -13.72 -4.53 -10.66
CA GLY A 59 -14.47 -3.92 -9.56
C GLY A 59 -13.63 -3.01 -8.64
N ASN A 60 -12.32 -2.92 -8.86
CA ASN A 60 -11.41 -1.98 -8.18
C ASN A 60 -11.07 -0.76 -9.06
N ARG A 61 -11.24 -0.86 -10.38
CA ARG A 61 -10.72 0.10 -11.36
C ARG A 61 -11.06 1.55 -11.08
N GLN A 62 -12.34 1.84 -10.83
CA GLN A 62 -12.78 3.21 -10.57
C GLN A 62 -12.07 3.83 -9.35
N ARG A 63 -11.80 3.03 -8.30
CA ARG A 63 -11.10 3.51 -7.10
C ARG A 63 -9.62 3.71 -7.39
N ASP A 64 -8.99 2.73 -8.04
CA ASP A 64 -7.55 2.78 -8.25
C ASP A 64 -7.14 3.87 -9.24
N LEU A 65 -7.92 4.06 -10.31
CA LEU A 65 -7.70 5.08 -11.34
C LEU A 65 -8.33 6.44 -10.99
N GLY A 66 -9.07 6.52 -9.87
CA GLY A 66 -9.65 7.78 -9.39
C GLY A 66 -8.59 8.74 -8.86
N GLY A 67 -7.42 8.24 -8.46
CA GLY A 67 -6.28 9.06 -8.06
C GLY A 67 -5.41 9.47 -9.25
N TYR A 68 -4.83 10.67 -9.21
CA TYR A 68 -3.99 11.18 -10.30
C TYR A 68 -2.53 10.70 -10.24
N ASN A 69 -2.01 10.46 -9.03
CA ASN A 69 -0.58 10.26 -8.81
C ASN A 69 -0.29 9.01 -7.96
N SER A 70 0.73 8.27 -8.36
CA SER A 70 1.45 7.34 -7.48
C SER A 70 2.44 8.12 -6.61
N LEU A 71 2.36 7.91 -5.30
CA LEU A 71 3.25 8.51 -4.32
C LEU A 71 4.40 7.56 -4.00
N LEU A 72 5.63 8.02 -4.21
CA LEU A 72 6.84 7.24 -3.98
C LEU A 72 7.52 7.71 -2.70
N SER A 73 8.14 6.76 -2.00
CA SER A 73 8.90 7.06 -0.79
C SER A 73 10.17 6.23 -0.72
N GLY A 74 11.31 6.92 -0.71
CA GLY A 74 12.58 6.42 -0.19
C GLY A 74 12.78 6.75 1.29
N HIS A 75 11.69 7.00 2.03
CA HIS A 75 11.72 7.26 3.47
C HIS A 75 10.53 6.59 4.16
N PHE A 76 10.62 5.26 4.27
CA PHE A 76 9.61 4.42 4.90
C PHE A 76 10.18 3.52 5.99
N TYR A 77 9.29 3.01 6.84
CA TYR A 77 9.58 2.05 7.90
C TYR A 77 8.62 0.86 7.76
N TYR A 78 9.14 -0.37 7.72
CA TYR A 78 8.33 -1.57 7.54
C TYR A 78 8.69 -2.65 8.56
N PHE A 79 7.76 -2.94 9.47
CA PHE A 79 7.99 -3.86 10.58
C PHE A 79 7.40 -5.26 10.38
N GLY A 80 6.39 -5.42 9.52
CA GLY A 80 5.78 -6.72 9.24
C GLY A 80 5.24 -7.42 10.50
N VAL A 81 5.53 -8.72 10.65
CA VAL A 81 5.22 -9.51 11.86
C VAL A 81 5.94 -9.04 13.12
N GLU A 82 7.02 -8.27 13.00
CA GLU A 82 7.77 -7.70 14.13
C GLU A 82 7.36 -6.25 14.45
N ALA A 83 6.06 -5.95 14.40
CA ALA A 83 5.53 -4.63 14.72
C ALA A 83 6.07 -4.14 16.08
N ARG A 84 6.57 -2.89 16.11
CA ARG A 84 7.16 -2.30 17.31
C ARG A 84 6.05 -1.75 18.20
N PRO A 85 6.09 -2.02 19.53
CA PRO A 85 5.06 -1.51 20.43
C PRO A 85 5.09 0.02 20.45
N LEU A 86 3.92 0.63 20.24
CA LEU A 86 3.78 2.08 20.35
C LEU A 86 3.87 2.50 21.83
N PRO A 87 4.64 3.55 22.16
CA PRO A 87 4.61 4.21 23.45
C PRO A 87 3.18 4.65 23.84
N THR A 88 2.90 4.67 25.14
CA THR A 88 1.54 4.97 25.65
C THR A 88 1.05 6.34 25.22
N GLU A 89 1.94 7.33 25.19
CA GLU A 89 1.67 8.70 24.74
C GLU A 89 1.34 8.82 23.25
N LEU A 90 1.63 7.78 22.45
CA LEU A 90 1.32 7.72 21.01
C LEU A 90 0.06 6.90 20.71
N LYS A 91 -0.65 6.37 21.72
CA LYS A 91 -1.88 5.59 21.50
C LYS A 91 -2.99 6.37 20.79
N GLU A 92 -2.97 7.70 20.89
CA GLU A 92 -3.92 8.55 20.17
C GLU A 92 -3.78 8.45 18.63
N LEU A 93 -2.63 7.99 18.13
CA LEU A 93 -2.40 7.76 16.69
C LEU A 93 -3.24 6.59 16.14
N ILE A 94 -3.68 5.67 17.00
CA ILE A 94 -4.34 4.43 16.58
C ILE A 94 -5.76 4.76 16.12
N LYS A 95 -6.05 4.53 14.82
CA LYS A 95 -7.43 4.48 14.28
C LYS A 95 -8.00 3.10 14.57
N LYS A 96 -9.29 3.03 14.90
CA LYS A 96 -9.98 1.76 15.20
C LYS A 96 -10.41 1.01 13.94
N ASN A 97 -10.78 1.74 12.89
CA ASN A 97 -11.35 1.16 11.68
C ASN A 97 -10.44 1.35 10.44
N GLN A 98 -10.87 0.81 9.30
CA GLN A 98 -10.17 0.93 8.02
C GLN A 98 -10.16 2.40 7.54
N GLY A 99 -9.15 2.79 6.76
CA GLY A 99 -9.04 4.16 6.24
C GLY A 99 -7.87 4.90 6.86
N HIS A 100 -7.88 6.23 6.75
CA HIS A 100 -6.81 7.08 7.26
C HIS A 100 -7.34 8.00 8.35
N LYS A 101 -6.47 8.37 9.29
CA LYS A 101 -6.78 9.35 10.35
C LYS A 101 -5.93 10.60 10.12
N LYS A 102 -6.58 11.74 9.92
CA LYS A 102 -5.90 13.04 9.89
C LYS A 102 -5.54 13.46 11.32
N LEU A 103 -4.30 13.88 11.52
CA LEU A 103 -3.79 14.37 12.80
C LEU A 103 -3.12 15.71 12.59
N GLU A 104 -3.59 16.72 13.31
CA GLU A 104 -3.10 18.10 13.19
C GLU A 104 -2.45 18.60 14.50
N LYS A 105 -2.20 17.71 15.47
CA LYS A 105 -1.59 18.04 16.76
C LYS A 105 -0.06 18.06 16.65
N PRO A 106 0.61 19.23 16.61
CA PRO A 106 2.05 19.30 16.30
C PRO A 106 2.91 18.56 17.31
N ASP A 107 2.59 18.65 18.61
CA ASP A 107 3.34 17.97 19.66
C ASP A 107 3.29 16.45 19.53
N LEU A 108 2.13 15.90 19.14
CA LEU A 108 1.96 14.45 18.95
C LEU A 108 2.72 13.98 17.71
N ILE A 109 2.70 14.77 16.65
CA ILE A 109 3.47 14.51 15.42
C ILE A 109 4.96 14.48 15.73
N GLN A 110 5.48 15.49 16.44
CA GLN A 110 6.90 15.55 16.81
C GLN A 110 7.34 14.38 17.69
N LYS A 111 6.49 13.98 18.66
CA LYS A 111 6.76 12.79 19.50
C LYS A 111 6.82 11.52 18.64
N PHE A 112 5.92 11.37 17.68
CA PHE A 112 5.93 10.24 16.76
C PHE A 112 7.16 10.24 15.86
N GLU A 113 7.53 11.39 15.27
CA GLU A 113 8.72 11.52 14.43
C GLU A 113 9.99 11.14 15.20
N LYS A 114 10.17 11.67 16.41
CA LYS A 114 11.29 11.30 17.28
C LYS A 114 11.31 9.81 17.60
N TRP A 115 10.14 9.21 17.86
CA TRP A 115 10.05 7.78 18.14
C TRP A 115 10.37 6.92 16.91
N ILE A 116 9.85 7.25 15.73
CA ILE A 116 10.06 6.42 14.54
C ILE A 116 11.49 6.54 13.98
N GLU A 117 12.14 7.70 14.16
CA GLU A 117 13.51 7.95 13.69
C GLU A 117 14.59 7.12 14.40
N GLN A 118 14.26 6.45 15.52
CA GLN A 118 15.19 5.51 16.15
C GLN A 118 15.41 4.23 15.32
N PHE A 119 14.52 3.95 14.36
CA PHE A 119 14.60 2.77 13.51
C PHE A 119 15.33 3.09 12.20
N GLU A 120 15.81 2.05 11.53
CA GLU A 120 16.48 2.16 10.25
C GLU A 120 15.43 2.34 9.14
N LYS A 121 15.52 3.45 8.41
CA LYS A 121 14.68 3.73 7.25
C LYS A 121 14.99 2.78 6.09
N ASN A 122 14.00 2.54 5.24
CA ASN A 122 14.09 1.71 4.02
C ASN A 122 14.48 0.25 4.25
N LYS A 123 14.32 -0.23 5.49
CA LYS A 123 14.56 -1.62 5.87
C LYS A 123 13.26 -2.38 5.98
N LEU A 124 13.25 -3.59 5.42
CA LEU A 124 12.23 -4.59 5.67
C LEU A 124 12.67 -5.39 6.90
N TYR A 125 12.08 -5.10 8.06
CA TYR A 125 12.46 -5.79 9.30
C TYR A 125 11.94 -7.23 9.35
N ALA A 126 10.75 -7.49 8.81
CA ALA A 126 10.15 -8.81 8.77
C ALA A 126 9.16 -8.95 7.60
N ASP A 127 8.63 -10.15 7.41
CA ASP A 127 7.61 -10.43 6.40
C ASP A 127 6.22 -9.88 6.79
N PRO A 128 5.28 -9.73 5.83
CA PRO A 128 3.91 -9.32 6.11
C PRO A 128 3.21 -10.25 7.11
N GLN A 129 2.33 -9.69 7.93
CA GLN A 129 1.59 -10.47 8.95
C GLN A 129 0.85 -11.64 8.32
N MET A 130 0.08 -11.42 7.25
CA MET A 130 -0.70 -12.46 6.59
C MET A 130 0.04 -13.14 5.43
N ARG A 131 1.37 -13.32 5.54
CA ARG A 131 2.18 -13.93 4.48
C ARG A 131 1.63 -15.29 4.02
N TRP A 132 1.10 -16.10 4.95
CA TRP A 132 0.54 -17.43 4.66
C TRP A 132 -0.59 -17.42 3.62
N LEU A 133 -1.31 -16.29 3.43
CA LEU A 133 -2.33 -16.16 2.39
C LEU A 133 -1.73 -16.31 1.00
N PHE A 134 -0.48 -15.85 0.84
CA PHE A 134 0.21 -15.90 -0.44
C PHE A 134 0.99 -17.20 -0.62
N ASP A 135 1.36 -17.92 0.44
CA ASP A 135 2.09 -19.19 0.32
C ASP A 135 1.24 -20.35 -0.26
N ARG A 136 -0.09 -20.16 -0.41
CA ARG A 136 -0.99 -21.15 -1.02
C ARG A 136 -0.97 -21.07 -2.55
N ASP A 137 -1.19 -22.21 -3.21
CA ASP A 137 -1.54 -22.26 -4.63
C ASP A 137 -2.93 -21.66 -4.79
N LEU A 138 -2.97 -20.36 -5.12
CA LEU A 138 -4.22 -19.63 -5.34
C LEU A 138 -4.75 -20.01 -6.72
N SER A 139 -6.00 -20.47 -6.79
CA SER A 139 -6.73 -20.52 -8.05
C SER A 139 -6.99 -19.09 -8.56
N ASP A 140 -7.22 -18.93 -9.86
CA ASP A 140 -7.42 -17.61 -10.49
C ASP A 140 -8.58 -16.81 -9.86
N GLY A 141 -9.58 -17.48 -9.26
CA GLY A 141 -10.68 -16.83 -8.53
C GLY A 141 -10.32 -16.39 -7.10
N GLU A 142 -9.30 -16.97 -6.48
CA GLU A 142 -8.85 -16.65 -5.12
C GLU A 142 -7.81 -15.52 -5.10
N LEU A 143 -7.14 -15.26 -6.22
CA LEU A 143 -6.16 -14.19 -6.32
C LEU A 143 -6.80 -12.80 -6.16
N SER A 144 -8.06 -12.61 -6.56
CA SER A 144 -8.72 -11.30 -6.63
C SER A 144 -9.26 -10.75 -5.30
N SER A 145 -8.86 -11.30 -4.16
CA SER A 145 -9.38 -10.89 -2.85
C SER A 145 -8.46 -9.87 -2.17
N CYS A 146 -8.45 -8.63 -2.66
CA CYS A 146 -8.19 -7.53 -1.73
C CYS A 146 -9.30 -7.56 -0.65
N ILE A 147 -8.92 -7.69 0.62
CA ILE A 147 -9.85 -7.84 1.74
C ILE A 147 -10.76 -6.61 1.79
N LYS A 148 -12.01 -6.78 1.36
CA LYS A 148 -13.10 -5.82 1.54
C LYS A 148 -13.97 -6.29 2.71
N GLU A 149 -13.42 -6.34 3.91
CA GLU A 149 -14.26 -6.45 5.11
C GLU A 149 -14.77 -5.06 5.48
N LYS A 150 -15.85 -4.61 4.82
CA LYS A 150 -16.60 -3.46 5.31
C LYS A 150 -17.41 -3.93 6.52
N LEU A 151 -16.97 -3.55 7.72
CA LEU A 151 -17.81 -3.68 8.91
C LEU A 151 -18.99 -2.69 8.78
N ALA A 152 -20.20 -3.13 9.10
CA ALA A 152 -21.42 -2.34 8.92
C ALA A 152 -21.45 -1.03 9.74
N ASN A 153 -20.54 -0.88 10.71
CA ASN A 153 -20.42 0.25 11.62
C ASN A 153 -19.15 1.09 11.36
N ASP A 154 -18.59 1.02 10.15
CA ASP A 154 -17.42 1.83 9.78
C ASP A 154 -17.85 3.29 9.51
N GLU A 155 -18.21 4.01 10.58
CA GLU A 155 -18.32 5.46 10.55
C GLU A 155 -16.90 6.03 10.49
N ASP A 156 -16.54 6.60 9.35
CA ASP A 156 -15.21 7.14 9.14
C ASP A 156 -14.98 8.37 10.00
N GLU A 157 -14.07 8.25 10.97
CA GLU A 157 -13.62 9.34 11.83
C GLU A 157 -13.00 10.46 10.96
N ASN A 158 -13.81 11.44 10.55
CA ASN A 158 -13.44 12.62 9.75
C ASN A 158 -12.57 12.32 8.52
N GLU A 159 -13.11 11.60 7.54
CA GLU A 159 -12.52 11.57 6.19
C GLU A 159 -12.76 12.91 5.47
N GLU A 160 -11.70 13.67 5.21
CA GLU A 160 -11.72 14.59 4.08
C GLU A 160 -11.53 13.75 2.80
N THR A 161 -12.55 13.72 1.95
CA THR A 161 -12.41 13.34 0.54
C THR A 161 -11.47 14.33 -0.14
N LEU A 162 -10.17 14.02 -0.14
CA LEU A 162 -9.21 14.66 -1.03
C LEU A 162 -9.41 14.07 -2.44
N CYS A 163 -10.21 14.79 -3.23
CA CYS A 163 -10.32 14.62 -4.68
C CYS A 163 -9.13 15.27 -5.39
#